data_AF-A0A172TS30-F1
#
_entry.id   AF-A0A172TS30-F1
#
_cell.length_a   1.000
_cell.length_b   1.000
_cell.length_c   1.000
_cell.angle_alpha   90.00
_cell.angle_beta   90.00
_cell.angle_gamma   90.00
#
_symmetry.space_group_name_H-M   'P 1'
#
loop_
_entity.id
_entity.type
_entity.pdbx_description
1 polymer ?
#
loop_
_entity_poly.entity_id
_entity_poly.type
_entity_poly.pdbx_seq_one_letter_code
_entity_poly.pdbx_strand_id
1 'polypeptide(L)' 'MYNYTSFISSTDRFGVFGTEEYQIQKLARRLKAPIEDILKAIQEVGFDQDEIEEYIRDRYNRS' A
#
# COMPACT_ATOMS: atom_id res chain seq x y z
N MET A 1 3.70 30.66 -19.52
CA MET A 1 4.05 29.21 -19.49
C MET A 1 3.99 28.75 -18.05
N TYR A 2 3.39 27.60 -17.81
CA TYR A 2 2.76 27.20 -16.56
C TYR A 2 3.71 27.07 -15.36
N ASN A 3 3.36 27.79 -14.30
CA ASN A 3 3.83 27.61 -12.93
C ASN A 3 3.34 26.24 -12.42
N TYR A 4 4.26 25.35 -12.07
CA TYR A 4 3.93 24.17 -11.27
C TYR A 4 4.09 24.50 -9.80
N THR A 5 3.00 25.09 -9.31
CA THR A 5 2.58 25.21 -7.92
C THR A 5 2.99 24.00 -7.09
N SER A 6 3.64 24.28 -5.96
CA SER A 6 3.74 23.49 -4.74
C SER A 6 3.38 22.02 -4.87
N PHE A 7 4.41 21.15 -4.93
CA PHE A 7 4.23 19.76 -4.53
C PHE A 7 3.73 19.74 -3.10
N ILE A 8 2.45 19.44 -3.04
CA ILE A 8 1.61 19.29 -1.87
C ILE A 8 2.37 18.51 -0.82
N SER A 9 2.74 19.25 0.23
CA SER A 9 3.14 18.73 1.52
C SER A 9 1.92 18.02 2.14
N SER A 10 1.72 16.74 1.78
CA SER A 10 0.69 15.87 2.35
C SER A 10 1.21 14.44 2.52
N THR A 11 2.23 14.25 3.35
CA THR A 11 2.43 12.93 3.98
C THR A 11 2.86 13.09 5.43
N ASP A 12 2.04 13.80 6.19
CA ASP A 12 1.95 13.61 7.64
C ASP A 12 1.24 12.27 7.86
N ARG A 13 1.97 11.21 8.26
CA ARG A 13 1.54 10.18 9.24
C ARG A 13 2.46 8.97 9.43
N PHE A 14 3.36 8.63 8.52
CA PHE A 14 4.16 7.41 8.65
C PHE A 14 5.64 7.69 8.43
N GLY A 15 6.29 8.07 9.53
CA GLY A 15 7.65 8.58 9.59
C GLY A 15 8.76 7.53 9.48
N VAL A 16 8.68 6.58 8.55
CA VAL A 16 9.81 5.68 8.25
C VAL A 16 10.03 5.55 6.75
N PHE A 17 10.68 6.57 6.17
CA PHE A 17 11.22 6.56 4.81
C PHE A 17 12.25 5.42 4.67
N GLY A 18 11.78 4.22 4.34
CA GLY A 18 12.62 3.08 4.00
C GLY A 18 12.03 1.72 4.35
N THR A 19 11.34 1.57 5.48
CA THR A 19 10.86 0.24 5.91
C THR A 19 9.46 -0.08 5.39
N GLU A 20 8.53 0.86 5.42
CA GLU A 20 7.14 0.58 5.03
C GLU A 20 7.01 0.41 3.52
N GLU A 21 7.63 1.28 2.73
CA GLU A 21 7.63 1.18 1.27
C GLU A 21 8.31 -0.12 0.79
N TYR A 22 9.41 -0.52 1.44
CA TYR A 22 10.05 -1.80 1.19
C TYR A 22 9.15 -2.99 1.56
N GLN A 23 8.43 -2.91 2.68
CA GLN A 23 7.50 -3.96 3.11
C GLN A 23 6.31 -4.07 2.16
N ILE A 24 5.74 -2.95 1.71
CA ILE A 24 4.66 -2.91 0.71
C ILE A 24 5.13 -3.56 -0.61
N GLN A 25 6.31 -3.19 -1.10
CA GLN A 25 6.87 -3.79 -2.31
C GLN A 25 7.15 -5.30 -2.14
N LYS A 26 7.64 -5.71 -0.96
CA LYS A 26 7.87 -7.13 -0.64
C LYS A 26 6.56 -7.91 -0.61
N LEU A 27 5.51 -7.36 0.00
CA LEU A 27 4.16 -7.94 0.03
C LEU A 27 3.57 -8.06 -1.37
N ALA A 28 3.63 -7.00 -2.18
CA ALA A 28 3.15 -7.00 -3.56
C ALA A 28 3.81 -8.12 -4.39
N ARG A 29 5.13 -8.29 -4.27
CA ARG A 29 5.86 -9.38 -4.96
C ARG A 29 5.48 -10.77 -4.45
N ARG A 30 5.33 -10.94 -3.13
CA ARG A 30 4.97 -12.22 -2.51
C ARG A 30 3.55 -12.65 -2.90
N LEU A 31 2.60 -11.72 -2.86
CA LEU A 31 1.18 -11.96 -3.14
C LEU A 31 0.84 -11.88 -4.63
N LYS A 32 1.79 -11.47 -5.49
CA LYS A 32 1.59 -11.21 -6.92
C LYS A 32 0.42 -10.27 -7.21
N ALA A 33 0.22 -9.31 -6.32
CA ALA A 33 -0.85 -8.32 -6.39
C ALA A 33 -0.26 -6.93 -6.69
N PRO A 34 -1.03 -6.04 -7.37
CA PRO A 34 -0.58 -4.67 -7.60
C PRO A 34 -0.45 -3.91 -6.28
N ILE A 35 0.49 -2.97 -6.21
CA ILE A 35 0.75 -2.15 -5.01
C ILE A 35 -0.51 -1.42 -4.55
N GLU A 36 -1.34 -0.97 -5.49
CA GLU A 36 -2.62 -0.32 -5.18
C GLU A 36 -3.56 -1.20 -4.35
N ASP A 37 -3.59 -2.51 -4.61
CA ASP A 37 -4.42 -3.43 -3.86
C ASP A 37 -3.85 -3.70 -2.47
N ILE A 38 -2.51 -3.75 -2.35
CA ILE A 38 -1.84 -3.84 -1.04
C ILE A 38 -2.12 -2.59 -0.20
N LEU A 39 -2.06 -1.40 -0.79
CA LEU A 39 -2.37 -0.14 -0.11
C LEU A 39 -3.83 -0.09 0.35
N LYS A 40 -4.77 -0.58 -0.48
CA LYS A 40 -6.17 -0.72 -0.08
C LYS A 40 -6.34 -1.70 1.06
N ALA A 41 -5.70 -2.86 0.99
CA ALA A 41 -5.73 -3.83 2.08
C ALA A 41 -5.21 -3.20 3.39
N ILE A 42 -4.07 -2.49 3.34
CA ILE A 42 -3.53 -1.78 4.50
C ILE A 42 -4.52 -0.74 5.07
N GLN A 43 -5.27 -0.05 4.21
CA GLN A 43 -6.29 0.90 4.67
C GLN A 43 -7.49 0.21 5.34
N GLU A 44 -7.88 -0.98 4.89
CA GLU A 44 -9.03 -1.72 5.42
C GLU A 44 -8.71 -2.48 6.70
N VAL A 45 -7.56 -3.17 6.77
CA VAL A 45 -7.19 -4.07 7.87
C VAL A 45 -6.00 -3.60 8.71
N GLY A 46 -5.31 -2.53 8.28
CA GLY A 46 -4.08 -2.05 8.90
C GLY A 46 -2.82 -2.74 8.36
N PHE A 47 -1.67 -2.44 8.96
CA PHE A 47 -0.36 -2.95 8.52
C PHE A 47 -0.05 -4.35 9.08
N ASP A 48 -1.04 -5.24 9.10
CA ASP A 48 -0.89 -6.64 9.51
C ASP A 48 -0.75 -7.53 8.28
N GLN A 49 0.35 -8.30 8.19
CA GLN A 49 0.66 -9.06 6.98
C GLN A 49 -0.32 -10.21 6.73
N ASP A 50 -0.81 -10.86 7.79
CA ASP A 50 -1.71 -12.01 7.68
C ASP A 50 -3.10 -11.54 7.23
N GLU A 51 -3.59 -10.46 7.83
CA GLU A 51 -4.86 -9.83 7.44
C GLU A 51 -4.80 -9.29 6.00
N ILE A 52 -3.69 -8.66 5.59
CA ILE A 52 -3.50 -8.18 4.21
C ILE A 52 -3.53 -9.36 3.23
N GLU A 53 -2.86 -10.47 3.56
CA GLU A 53 -2.85 -11.67 2.72
C GLU A 53 -4.26 -12.27 2.59
N GLU A 54 -5.01 -12.33 3.69
CA GLU A 54 -6.39 -12.82 3.70
C GLU A 54 -7.33 -11.91 2.89
N TYR A 55 -7.25 -10.59 3.09
CA TYR A 55 -8.05 -9.62 2.35
C TYR A 55 -7.80 -9.71 0.83
N ILE A 56 -6.52 -9.79 0.43
CA ILE A 56 -6.15 -9.95 -0.98
C ILE A 56 -6.69 -11.27 -1.51
N ARG A 57 -6.50 -12.39 -0.79
CA ARG A 57 -7.00 -13.71 -1.20
C ARG A 57 -8.51 -13.77 -1.36
N ASP A 58 -9.28 -13.26 -0.40
CA ASP A 58 -10.75 -13.25 -0.48
C ASP A 58 -11.22 -12.46 -1.71
N ARG A 59 -10.57 -11.34 -2.00
CA ARG A 59 -10.89 -10.49 -3.15
C ARG A 59 -10.63 -11.19 -4.49
N TYR A 60 -9.53 -11.92 -4.62
CA TYR A 60 -9.21 -12.66 -5.84
C TYR A 60 -10.02 -13.96 -5.99
N ASN A 61 -10.42 -14.62 -4.90
CA ASN A 61 -11.30 -15.79 -4.96
C ASN A 61 -12.75 -15.45 -5.31
N ARG A 62 -13.16 -14.19 -5.16
CA ARG A 62 -14.52 -13.70 -5.46
C ARG A 62 -14.72 -13.21 -6.90
N SER A 63 -13.66 -13.16 -7.73
CA SER A 63 -13.73 -12.78 -9.15
C SER A 63 -13.59 -14.00 -10.07
#